data_AF-A0A380H5F8-F1
#
_entry.id   AF-A0A380H5F8-F1
#
_cell.length_a   1.000
_cell.length_b   1.000
_cell.length_c   1.000
_cell.angle_alpha   90.00
_cell.angle_beta   90.00
_cell.angle_gamma   90.00
#
_symmetry.space_group_name_H-M   'P 1'
#
loop_
_entity.id
_entity.type
_entity.pdbx_description
1 polymer ?
#
loop_
_entity_poly.entity_id
_entity_poly.type
_entity_poly.pdbx_seq_one_letter_code
_entity_poly.pdbx_strand_id
1 'polypeptide(L)' 'MTDVEGVLENRKLLKSLSIQQAQEKIKNIIITDGMIPKLESAVETIESGVGRVLISNNLINGTVIKGGQK' A
#
# COMPACT_ATOMS: atom_id res chain seq x y z
N MET A 1 7.23 -5.26 -6.77
CA MET A 1 6.35 -6.03 -7.68
C MET A 1 5.94 -7.30 -6.96
N THR A 2 4.69 -7.70 -7.08
CA THR A 2 4.11 -8.85 -6.35
C THR A 2 3.24 -9.69 -7.29
N ASP A 3 2.79 -10.83 -6.83
CA ASP A 3 1.80 -11.70 -7.48
C ASP A 3 0.34 -11.17 -7.46
N VAL A 4 0.05 -10.08 -6.75
CA VAL A 4 -1.29 -9.50 -6.62
C VAL A 4 -1.42 -8.13 -7.32
N GLU A 5 -2.61 -7.80 -7.81
CA GLU A 5 -2.86 -6.54 -8.51
C GLU A 5 -2.64 -5.29 -7.64
N GLY A 6 -2.76 -5.43 -6.32
CA GLY A 6 -2.55 -4.38 -5.34
C GLY A 6 -3.25 -4.70 -4.02
N VAL A 7 -3.58 -3.66 -3.25
CA VAL A 7 -4.34 -3.76 -2.01
C VAL A 7 -5.83 -3.84 -2.33
N LEU A 8 -6.47 -4.92 -1.90
CA LEU A 8 -7.90 -5.15 -2.08
C LEU A 8 -8.64 -4.83 -0.79
N GLU A 9 -9.73 -4.07 -0.89
CA GLU A 9 -10.69 -3.87 0.19
C GLU A 9 -12.08 -4.24 -0.32
N ASN A 10 -12.78 -5.13 0.38
CA ASN A 10 -14.09 -5.62 -0.05
C ASN A 10 -14.10 -6.13 -1.51
N ARG A 11 -13.03 -6.84 -1.92
CA ARG A 11 -12.78 -7.35 -3.29
C ARG A 11 -12.65 -6.26 -4.36
N LYS A 12 -12.39 -5.01 -3.98
CA LYS A 12 -12.13 -3.90 -4.90
C LYS A 12 -10.69 -3.41 -4.74
N LEU A 13 -10.04 -3.17 -5.87
CA LEU A 13 -8.70 -2.61 -5.91
C LEU A 13 -8.72 -1.16 -5.43
N LEU A 14 -7.94 -0.88 -4.40
CA LEU A 14 -7.70 0.48 -3.94
C LEU A 14 -6.66 1.13 -4.85
N LYS A 15 -7.03 2.20 -5.56
CA LYS A 15 -6.10 2.89 -6.47
C LYS A 15 -5.01 3.65 -5.72
N SER A 16 -5.31 4.18 -4.55
CA SER A 16 -4.35 4.92 -3.74
C SER A 16 -4.65 4.86 -2.25
N LEU A 17 -3.59 4.98 -1.45
CA LEU A 17 -3.66 5.08 0.00
C LEU A 17 -2.71 6.17 0.51
N SER A 18 -3.12 6.87 1.57
CA SER A 18 -2.18 7.62 2.40
C SER A 18 -1.49 6.69 3.40
N ILE A 19 -0.39 7.16 4.00
CA ILE A 19 0.28 6.44 5.11
C ILE A 19 -0.71 6.14 6.25
N GLN A 20 -1.51 7.13 6.65
CA GLN A 20 -2.50 6.97 7.72
C GLN A 20 -3.53 5.90 7.37
N GLN A 21 -4.07 5.90 6.14
CA GLN A 21 -5.01 4.88 5.69
C GLN A 21 -4.38 3.49 5.63
N ALA A 22 -3.10 3.39 5.23
CA ALA A 22 -2.37 2.13 5.24
C ALA A 22 -2.23 1.59 6.67
N GLN A 23 -1.81 2.43 7.62
CA GLN A 23 -1.66 2.07 9.04
C GLN A 23 -3.00 1.67 9.68
N GLU A 24 -4.08 2.39 9.41
CA GLU A 24 -5.43 2.03 9.89
C GLU A 24 -5.88 0.67 9.35
N LYS A 25 -5.65 0.40 8.06
CA LYS A 25 -6.04 -0.88 7.44
C LYS A 25 -5.23 -2.06 7.97
N ILE A 26 -3.95 -1.87 8.30
CA ILE A 26 -3.13 -2.86 9.00
C ILE A 26 -3.71 -3.14 10.40
N LYS A 27 -4.01 -2.07 11.16
CA LYS A 27 -4.55 -2.19 12.53
C LYS A 27 -5.92 -2.88 12.59
N ASN A 28 -6.76 -2.65 11.59
CA ASN A 28 -8.10 -3.22 11.53
C ASN A 28 -8.13 -4.70 11.06
N ILE A 29 -6.96 -5.32 10.78
CA ILE A 29 -6.83 -6.70 10.26
C ILE A 29 -7.72 -6.94 9.02
N ILE A 30 -8.01 -5.88 8.26
CA ILE A 30 -8.76 -6.01 6.98
C ILE A 30 -7.87 -6.73 5.95
N ILE A 31 -6.56 -6.60 6.14
CA ILE A 31 -5.53 -7.09 5.25
C ILE A 31 -4.83 -8.25 5.95
N THR A 32 -5.06 -9.46 5.45
CA THR A 32 -4.49 -10.70 5.98
C THR A 32 -3.22 -11.08 5.23
N ASP A 33 -2.43 -12.00 5.80
CA ASP A 33 -1.27 -12.63 5.15
C ASP A 33 -0.09 -11.67 4.89
N GLY A 34 0.84 -12.05 4.01
CA GLY A 34 2.06 -11.32 3.63
C GLY A 34 1.86 -9.93 3.02
N MET A 35 0.65 -9.37 3.04
CA MET A 35 0.39 -7.99 2.64
C MET A 35 0.66 -6.99 3.80
N ILE A 36 0.54 -7.40 5.06
CA ILE A 36 0.93 -6.57 6.21
C ILE A 36 2.40 -6.12 6.10
N PRO A 37 3.39 -7.02 5.97
CA PRO A 37 4.79 -6.60 5.86
C PRO A 37 5.05 -5.77 4.59
N LYS A 38 4.30 -5.99 3.50
CA LYS A 38 4.42 -5.17 2.28
C LYS A 38 3.96 -3.73 2.50
N LEU A 39 2.88 -3.53 3.25
CA LEU A 39 2.39 -2.20 3.59
C LEU A 39 3.32 -1.49 4.57
N GLU A 40 3.84 -2.20 5.58
CA GLU A 40 4.81 -1.66 6.53
C GLU A 40 6.07 -1.19 5.80
N SER A 41 6.67 -2.03 4.95
CA SER A 41 7.84 -1.65 4.14
C SER A 41 7.54 -0.47 3.21
N ALA A 42 6.34 -0.41 2.61
CA ALA A 42 5.97 0.71 1.75
C ALA A 42 5.83 2.02 2.51
N VAL A 43 5.26 1.99 3.73
CA VAL A 43 5.17 3.14 4.62
C VAL A 43 6.57 3.61 5.03
N GLU A 44 7.41 2.71 5.53
CA GLU A 44 8.79 3.02 5.94
C GLU A 44 9.61 3.62 4.80
N THR A 45 9.45 3.08 3.58
CA THR A 45 10.12 3.59 2.37
C THR A 45 9.74 5.05 2.10
N ILE A 46 8.45 5.39 2.26
CA ILE A 46 7.97 6.75 2.05
C ILE A 46 8.47 7.68 3.16
N GLU A 47 8.43 7.23 4.41
CA GLU A 47 8.97 7.97 5.56
C GLU A 47 10.48 8.21 5.46
N SER A 48 11.20 7.32 4.77
CA SER A 48 12.62 7.46 4.44
C SER A 48 12.91 8.47 3.31
N GLY A 49 11.88 9.15 2.79
CA GLY A 49 12.02 10.23 1.80
C GLY A 49 11.59 9.88 0.37
N VAL A 50 11.07 8.67 0.14
CA VAL A 50 10.53 8.29 -1.18
C VAL A 50 9.14 8.90 -1.36
N GLY A 51 8.89 9.58 -2.49
CA GLY A 51 7.62 10.30 -2.70
C GLY A 51 6.38 9.40 -2.80
N ARG A 52 6.52 8.17 -3.34
CA ARG A 52 5.43 7.19 -3.45
C ARG A 52 5.95 5.78 -3.68
N VAL A 53 5.14 4.80 -3.29
CA VAL A 53 5.37 3.37 -3.56
C VAL A 53 4.18 2.81 -4.35
N LEU A 54 4.45 1.94 -5.34
CA LEU A 54 3.42 1.23 -6.10
C LEU A 54 3.44 -0.26 -5.70
N ILE A 55 2.32 -0.76 -5.18
CA ILE A 55 2.08 -2.18 -4.97
C ILE A 55 1.23 -2.69 -6.14
N SER A 56 1.83 -3.57 -6.95
CA SER A 56 1.24 -4.08 -8.17
C SER A 56 1.93 -5.36 -8.67
N ASN A 57 1.24 -6.09 -9.55
CA ASN A 57 1.76 -7.21 -10.33
C ASN A 57 2.30 -6.81 -11.71
N ASN A 58 2.25 -5.52 -12.03
CA ASN A 58 2.73 -4.96 -13.28
C ASN A 58 3.30 -3.55 -13.04
N LEU A 59 3.90 -2.92 -14.05
CA LEU A 59 4.58 -1.63 -13.89
C LEU A 59 3.65 -0.40 -14.02
N ILE A 60 2.36 -0.61 -14.30
CA ILE A 60 1.44 0.44 -14.77
C ILE A 60 0.31 0.69 -13.75
N ASN A 61 -0.34 -0.37 -13.28
CA ASN A 61 -1.57 -0.32 -12.49
C ASN A 61 -1.41 -1.04 -11.16
N GLY A 62 -1.95 -0.45 -10.11
CA GLY A 62 -2.04 -1.05 -8.78
C GLY A 62 -2.42 -0.03 -7.72
N THR A 63 -2.00 -0.28 -6.48
CA THR A 63 -2.23 0.62 -5.35
C THR A 63 -1.03 1.53 -5.14
N VAL A 64 -1.24 2.83 -5.24
CA VAL A 64 -0.20 3.83 -4.97
C VAL A 64 -0.30 4.32 -3.53
N ILE A 65 0.76 4.11 -2.75
CA ILE A 65 0.88 4.66 -1.39
C ILE A 65 1.68 5.95 -1.48
N LYS A 66 1.16 7.02 -0.87
CA LYS A 66 1.76 8.37 -0.95
C LYS A 66 1.93 8.94 0.45
N GLY A 67 3.09 9.55 0.70
CA GLY A 67 3.29 10.41 1.86
C GLY A 67 2.60 11.74 1.59
N GLY A 68 1.88 12.26 2.59
CA GLY A 68 1.31 13.60 2.50
C GLY A 68 2.41 14.59 2.18
N GLN A 69 2.29 15.28 1.04
CA GLN A 69 3.23 16.33 0.68
C GLN A 69 3.15 17.42 1.74
N LYS A 70 4.30 17.74 2.34
CA LYS A 70 4.54 19.08 2.85
C LYS A 70 4.71 20.02 1.67
#